data_AF-A0A2G9TCZ9-F1
#
_entry.id   AF-A0A2G9TCZ9-F1
#
_cell.length_a   1.000
_cell.length_b   1.000
_cell.length_c   1.000
_cell.angle_alpha   90.00
_cell.angle_beta   90.00
_cell.angle_gamma   90.00
#
_symmetry.space_group_name_H-M   'P 1'
#
loop_
_entity.id
_entity.type
_entity.pdbx_description
1 polymer ?
#
loop_
_entity_poly.entity_id
_entity_poly.type
_entity_poly.pdbx_seq_one_letter_code
_entity_poly.pdbx_strand_id
1 'polypeptide(L)'
;PVVGLQIRRTDKVGTEAAFHSVDEYMLWTERWFKIQDRKQGRNVTRRVFVATDDPSVFPEIKRKFPSYEVYGDEKTAHTAQLESRYSDSSLYGVVRDIRLLSHCDYLVCTFSSQ
;
A
#
# COMPACT_ATOMS: atom_id res chain seq x y z
N PRO A 1 15.10 -4.15 -1.31
CA PRO A 1 13.79 -4.52 -1.88
C PRO A 1 12.64 -3.99 -1.02
N VAL A 2 11.66 -3.37 -1.68
CA VAL A 2 10.43 -2.81 -1.10
C VAL A 2 9.27 -3.24 -1.98
N VAL A 3 8.19 -3.71 -1.37
CA VAL A 3 6.94 -4.01 -2.07
C VAL A 3 5.98 -2.84 -1.93
N GLY A 4 5.48 -2.32 -3.04
CA GLY A 4 4.45 -1.29 -3.07
C GLY A 4 3.06 -1.91 -2.89
N LEU A 5 2.29 -1.38 -1.95
CA LEU A 5 0.90 -1.74 -1.68
C LEU A 5 0.02 -0.56 -2.02
N GLN A 6 -0.89 -0.73 -2.98
CA GLN A 6 -1.93 0.25 -3.26
C GLN A 6 -3.26 -0.31 -2.80
N ILE A 7 -3.81 0.28 -1.72
CA ILE A 7 -5.02 -0.18 -1.04
C ILE A 7 -6.03 0.96 -1.08
N ARG A 8 -7.12 0.79 -1.82
CA ARG A 8 -8.19 1.79 -1.95
C ARG A 8 -9.46 1.30 -1.28
N ARG A 9 -10.01 2.05 -0.32
CA ARG A 9 -11.16 1.65 0.53
C ARG A 9 -12.32 2.64 0.53
N THR A 10 -12.10 3.95 0.38
CA THR A 10 -13.10 4.97 0.82
C THR A 10 -14.18 5.33 -0.19
N ASP A 11 -14.04 5.00 -1.48
CA ASP A 11 -15.03 5.38 -2.51
C ASP A 11 -15.48 4.26 -3.46
N LYS A 12 -14.87 3.07 -3.38
CA LYS A 12 -15.14 1.96 -4.32
C LYS A 12 -15.82 0.74 -3.73
N VAL A 13 -15.87 0.61 -2.41
CA VAL A 13 -16.47 -0.54 -1.73
C VAL A 13 -17.99 -0.42 -1.82
N GLY A 14 -18.61 -1.18 -2.73
CA GLY A 14 -20.07 -1.24 -2.91
C GLY A 14 -20.62 -0.68 -4.22
N THR A 15 -19.78 -0.01 -5.04
CA THR A 15 -20.19 0.52 -6.36
C THR A 15 -19.28 0.05 -7.51
N GLU A 16 -17.95 0.00 -7.31
CA GLU A 16 -16.97 -0.29 -8.39
C GLU A 16 -16.00 -1.45 -8.09
N ALA A 17 -15.74 -1.80 -6.83
CA ALA A 17 -14.82 -2.88 -6.46
C ALA A 17 -15.23 -3.60 -5.16
N ALA A 18 -14.75 -4.84 -5.01
CA ALA A 18 -14.90 -5.60 -3.77
C ALA A 18 -13.97 -5.05 -2.68
N PHE A 19 -14.41 -5.15 -1.42
CA PHE A 19 -13.52 -4.90 -0.30
C PHE A 19 -12.45 -6.00 -0.23
N HIS A 20 -11.19 -5.60 -0.24
CA HIS A 20 -10.05 -6.50 -0.04
C HIS A 20 -9.39 -6.17 1.30
N SER A 21 -9.26 -7.18 2.17
CA SER A 21 -8.62 -7.02 3.48
C SER A 21 -7.12 -6.85 3.32
N VAL A 22 -6.45 -6.22 4.30
CA VAL A 22 -4.98 -6.10 4.32
C VAL A 22 -4.30 -7.47 4.21
N ASP A 23 -4.90 -8.50 4.81
CA ASP A 23 -4.35 -9.86 4.81
C ASP A 23 -4.17 -10.41 3.39
N GLU A 24 -5.05 -10.05 2.46
CA GLU A 24 -4.95 -10.48 1.06
C GLU A 24 -3.74 -9.83 0.36
N TYR A 25 -3.53 -8.52 0.54
CA TYR A 25 -2.35 -7.82 0.01
C TYR A 25 -1.06 -8.39 0.61
N MET A 26 -1.07 -8.65 1.92
CA MET A 26 0.09 -9.17 2.64
C MET A 26 0.41 -10.62 2.29
N LEU A 27 -0.58 -11.44 1.91
CA LEU A 27 -0.35 -12.80 1.39
C LEU A 27 0.53 -12.78 0.13
N TRP A 28 0.23 -11.91 -0.83
CA TRP A 28 1.01 -11.78 -2.06
C TRP A 28 2.39 -11.19 -1.81
N THR A 29 2.47 -10.23 -0.89
CA THR A 29 3.71 -9.61 -0.43
C THR A 29 4.66 -10.64 0.19
N GLU A 30 4.16 -11.47 1.11
CA GLU A 30 4.97 -12.51 1.76
C GLU A 30 5.41 -13.60 0.77
N ARG A 31 4.56 -13.97 -0.19
CA ARG A 31 4.94 -14.88 -1.27
C ARG A 31 6.11 -14.33 -2.09
N TRP A 32 6.07 -13.05 -2.44
CA TRP A 32 7.17 -12.40 -3.14
C TRP A 32 8.45 -12.39 -2.31
N PHE A 33 8.40 -12.00 -1.03
CA PHE A 33 9.57 -12.02 -0.14
C PHE A 33 10.16 -13.42 0.01
N LYS A 34 9.35 -14.47 0.13
CA LYS A 34 9.85 -15.87 0.17
C LYS A 34 10.60 -16.27 -1.10
N ILE A 35 10.19 -15.77 -2.27
CA ILE A 35 10.91 -15.98 -3.52
C ILE A 35 12.25 -15.21 -3.49
N GLN A 36 12.26 -13.98 -2.97
CA GLN A 36 13.48 -13.20 -2.82
C GLN A 36 14.47 -13.81 -1.83
N ASP A 37 13.99 -14.34 -0.70
CA ASP A 37 14.79 -15.02 0.31
C ASP A 37 15.56 -16.20 -0.34
N ARG A 38 14.85 -17.01 -1.16
CA ARG A 38 15.45 -18.13 -1.90
C ARG A 38 16.44 -17.67 -2.98
N LYS A 39 16.12 -16.62 -3.72
CA LYS A 39 17.00 -16.08 -4.78
C LYS A 39 18.31 -15.50 -4.22
N GLN A 40 18.25 -14.89 -3.04
CA GLN A 40 19.41 -14.23 -2.42
C GLN A 40 20.17 -15.13 -1.44
N GLY A 41 19.62 -16.31 -1.11
CA GLY A 41 20.23 -17.24 -0.14
C GLY A 41 20.28 -16.70 1.29
N ARG A 42 19.46 -15.69 1.62
CA ARG A 42 19.41 -15.03 2.93
C ARG A 42 18.03 -14.46 3.19
N ASN A 43 17.70 -14.26 4.46
CA ASN A 43 16.47 -13.56 4.83
C ASN A 43 16.59 -12.07 4.51
N VAL A 44 15.69 -11.61 3.66
CA VAL A 44 15.59 -10.23 3.24
C VAL A 44 14.68 -9.48 4.21
N THR A 45 15.09 -8.26 4.58
CA THR A 45 14.24 -7.35 5.38
C THR A 45 12.95 -7.06 4.63
N ARG A 46 11.82 -7.32 5.29
CA ARG A 46 10.48 -7.15 4.75
C ARG A 46 10.07 -5.68 4.86
N ARG A 47 10.01 -5.00 3.72
CA ARG A 47 9.69 -3.57 3.61
C ARG A 47 8.50 -3.36 2.71
N VAL A 48 7.52 -2.59 3.16
CA VAL A 48 6.35 -2.22 2.36
C VAL A 48 6.20 -0.72 2.28
N PHE A 49 5.88 -0.21 1.10
CA PHE A 49 5.40 1.15 0.91
C PHE A 49 3.89 1.09 0.70
N VAL A 50 3.12 1.83 1.50
CA VAL A 50 1.65 1.79 1.47
C VAL A 50 1.13 3.13 0.94
N ALA A 51 0.43 3.06 -0.18
CA ALA A 51 -0.40 4.13 -0.72
C ALA A 51 -1.86 3.76 -0.45
N THR A 52 -2.56 4.57 0.34
CA THR A 52 -3.93 4.31 0.78
C THR A 52 -4.71 5.59 0.97
N ASP A 53 -6.01 5.53 0.71
CA ASP A 53 -6.98 6.58 1.02
C ASP A 53 -7.63 6.39 2.41
N ASP A 54 -7.30 5.28 3.09
CA ASP A 54 -7.73 4.95 4.45
C ASP A 54 -6.51 4.90 5.39
N PRO A 55 -6.36 5.86 6.32
CA PRO A 55 -5.24 5.91 7.25
C PRO A 55 -5.26 4.76 8.27
N SER A 56 -6.39 4.08 8.48
CA SER A 56 -6.49 2.95 9.43
C SER A 56 -5.69 1.71 8.99
N VAL A 57 -5.30 1.65 7.72
CA VAL A 57 -4.46 0.58 7.15
C VAL A 57 -3.08 0.53 7.81
N PHE A 58 -2.47 1.68 8.12
CA PHE A 58 -1.14 1.73 8.73
C PHE A 58 -1.07 1.04 10.11
N PRO A 59 -1.91 1.39 11.10
CA PRO A 59 -1.94 0.68 12.37
C PRO A 59 -2.41 -0.77 12.22
N GLU A 60 -3.27 -1.09 11.24
CA GLU A 60 -3.67 -2.47 10.97
C GLU A 60 -2.47 -3.34 10.55
N ILE A 61 -1.66 -2.88 9.59
CA ILE A 61 -0.46 -3.59 9.14
C ILE A 61 0.55 -3.70 10.28
N LYS A 62 0.86 -2.60 10.97
CA LYS A 62 1.83 -2.58 12.09
C LYS A 62 1.45 -3.56 13.20
N ARG A 63 0.15 -3.73 13.47
CA ARG A 63 -0.37 -4.67 14.48
C ARG A 63 -0.32 -6.13 14.03
N LYS A 64 -0.76 -6.42 12.80
CA LYS A 64 -0.87 -7.80 12.28
C LYS A 64 0.49 -8.35 11.80
N PHE A 65 1.37 -7.49 11.30
CA PHE A 65 2.63 -7.85 10.66
C PHE A 65 3.81 -7.06 11.29
N PRO A 66 4.12 -7.27 12.59
CA PRO A 66 5.10 -6.47 13.31
C PRO A 66 6.54 -6.62 12.81
N SER A 67 6.84 -7.66 12.01
CA SER A 67 8.16 -7.89 11.40
C SER A 67 8.41 -7.06 10.13
N TYR A 68 7.41 -6.34 9.64
CA TYR A 68 7.50 -5.52 8.44
C TYR A 68 7.85 -4.07 8.78
N GLU A 69 8.81 -3.50 8.05
CA GLU A 69 9.03 -2.05 8.01
C GLU A 69 7.99 -1.43 7.08
N VAL A 70 7.11 -0.58 7.65
CA VAL A 70 6.01 0.06 6.93
C VAL A 70 6.35 1.52 6.63
N TYR A 71 6.44 1.86 5.35
CA TYR A 71 6.58 3.22 4.85
C TYR A 71 5.28 3.70 4.24
N GLY A 72 5.04 5.01 4.31
CA GLY A 72 3.93 5.69 3.67
C GLY A 72 3.67 7.01 4.39
N ASP A 73 2.87 7.86 3.77
CA ASP A 73 2.52 9.15 4.36
C ASP A 73 1.11 9.09 4.93
N GLU A 74 1.03 8.91 6.25
CA GLU A 74 -0.23 8.92 7.00
C GLU A 74 -0.99 10.25 6.78
N LYS A 75 -0.29 11.38 6.57
CA LYS A 75 -0.94 12.68 6.29
C LYS A 75 -1.60 12.69 4.91
N THR A 76 -0.98 12.06 3.91
CA THR A 76 -1.56 11.96 2.57
C THR A 76 -2.79 11.06 2.56
N ALA A 77 -2.78 9.98 3.34
CA ALA A 77 -3.97 9.13 3.52
C ALA A 77 -5.15 9.92 4.11
N HIS A 78 -4.91 10.81 5.07
CA HIS A 78 -5.94 11.71 5.59
C HIS A 78 -6.47 12.70 4.53
N THR A 79 -5.59 13.29 3.71
CA THR A 79 -6.00 14.27 2.66
C THR A 79 -6.61 13.63 1.40
N ALA A 80 -6.54 12.31 1.27
CA ALA A 80 -7.15 11.56 0.17
C ALA A 80 -8.64 11.24 0.43
N GLN A 81 -9.11 11.43 1.66
CA GLN A 81 -10.52 11.31 2.03
C GLN A 81 -11.37 12.38 1.32
N LEU A 82 -12.64 12.06 1.05
CA LEU A 82 -13.56 12.82 0.17
C LEU A 82 -13.63 14.34 0.41
N GLU A 83 -13.37 14.80 1.63
CA GLU A 83 -13.54 16.21 2.03
C GLU A 83 -12.41 17.15 1.54
N SER A 84 -11.24 16.64 1.13
CA SER A 84 -10.10 17.47 0.68
C SER A 84 -9.48 17.05 -0.66
N ARG A 85 -10.15 16.11 -1.34
CA ARG A 85 -9.68 15.44 -2.57
C ARG A 85 -9.29 16.37 -3.72
N TYR A 86 -9.82 17.59 -3.77
CA TYR A 86 -9.59 18.59 -4.84
C TYR A 86 -8.67 19.74 -4.42
N SER A 87 -7.68 19.46 -3.56
CA SER A 87 -6.61 20.42 -3.21
C SER A 87 -5.31 20.10 -3.96
N ASP A 88 -4.48 21.11 -4.21
CA ASP A 88 -3.13 20.93 -4.80
C ASP A 88 -2.28 19.96 -3.97
N SER A 89 -2.45 19.96 -2.64
CA SER A 89 -1.82 19.01 -1.72
C SER A 89 -2.22 17.57 -1.98
N SER A 90 -3.50 17.29 -2.26
CA SER A 90 -3.99 15.94 -2.55
C SER A 90 -3.50 15.46 -3.92
N LEU A 91 -3.45 16.33 -4.94
CA LEU A 91 -2.85 16.01 -6.23
C LEU A 91 -1.37 15.67 -6.08
N TYR A 92 -0.61 16.50 -5.35
CA TYR A 92 0.80 16.22 -5.08
C TYR A 92 0.99 14.90 -4.33
N GLY A 93 0.13 14.61 -3.35
CA GLY A 93 0.11 13.35 -2.62
C GLY A 93 -0.07 12.15 -3.54
N VAL A 94 -1.08 12.18 -4.42
CA VAL A 94 -1.35 11.09 -5.38
C VAL A 94 -0.20 10.91 -6.37
N VAL A 95 0.32 12.00 -6.96
CA VAL A 95 1.44 11.93 -7.91
C VAL A 95 2.69 11.34 -7.24
N ARG A 96 2.97 11.76 -6.00
CA ARG A 96 4.10 11.24 -5.23
C ARG A 96 3.90 9.75 -4.92
N ASP A 97 2.71 9.34 -4.50
CA ASP A 97 2.43 7.95 -4.17
C ASP A 97 2.55 7.05 -5.40
N ILE A 98 2.01 7.47 -6.56
CA ILE A 98 2.20 6.76 -7.84
C ILE A 98 3.70 6.66 -8.19
N ARG A 99 4.44 7.78 -8.05
CA ARG A 99 5.88 7.79 -8.31
C ARG A 99 6.60 6.79 -7.41
N LEU A 100 6.31 6.75 -6.12
CA LEU A 100 6.96 5.84 -5.18
C LEU A 100 6.57 4.37 -5.43
N LEU A 101 5.28 4.10 -5.73
CA LEU A 101 4.84 2.76 -6.14
C LEU A 101 5.59 2.27 -7.38
N SER A 102 5.81 3.13 -8.38
CA SER A 102 6.56 2.78 -9.59
C SER A 102 8.05 2.49 -9.36
N HIS A 103 8.61 2.89 -8.21
CA HIS A 103 10.02 2.64 -7.83
C HIS A 103 10.16 1.42 -6.91
N CYS A 104 9.06 0.77 -6.53
CA CYS A 104 9.09 -0.45 -5.74
C CYS A 104 9.50 -1.66 -6.61
N ASP A 105 10.12 -2.66 -5.99
CA ASP A 105 10.59 -3.88 -6.67
C ASP A 105 9.44 -4.82 -7.09
N TYR A 106 8.27 -4.65 -6.46
CA TYR A 106 7.06 -5.38 -6.75
C TYR A 106 5.84 -4.56 -6.35
N LEU A 107 4.74 -4.73 -7.06
CA LEU A 107 3.49 -4.00 -6.83
C LEU A 107 2.38 -5.00 -6.53
N VAL A 108 1.68 -4.79 -5.40
CA VAL A 108 0.45 -5.49 -5.05
C VAL A 108 -0.66 -4.46 -4.97
N CYS A 109 -1.62 -4.53 -5.87
CA CYS A 109 -2.71 -3.59 -5.98
C CYS A 109 -3.94 -4.21 -6.64
N THR A 110 -5.01 -3.43 -6.72
CA THR A 110 -6.17 -3.74 -7.56
C THR A 110 -6.08 -2.96 -8.87
N PHE A 111 -5.98 -3.65 -10.01
CA PHE A 111 -5.86 -2.99 -11.32
C PHE A 111 -7.14 -2.26 -11.77
N SER A 112 -8.25 -2.40 -11.05
CA SER A 112 -9.47 -1.61 -11.22
C SER A 112 -9.37 -0.20 -10.61
N SER A 113 -8.28 0.09 -9.89
CA SER A 113 -8.00 1.37 -9.26
C SER A 113 -7.17 2.24 -10.22
N GLN A 114 -7.76 3.34 -10.69
CA GLN A 114 -7.09 4.38 -11.47
C GLN A 114 -6.56 5.49 -10.55
#